data_AF-F2JRA8-F1
#
_entry.id   AF-F2JRA8-F1
#
_cell.length_a   1.000
_cell.length_b   1.000
_cell.length_c   1.000
_cell.angle_alpha   90.00
_cell.angle_beta   90.00
_cell.angle_gamma   90.00
#
_symmetry.space_group_name_H-M   'P 1'
#
loop_
_entity.id
_entity.type
_entity.pdbx_description
1 polymer ?
#
loop_
_entity_poly.entity_id
_entity_poly.type
_entity_poly.pdbx_seq_one_letter_code
_entity_poly.pdbx_strand_id
1 'polypeptide(L)'
;MEYLRNKHGIFTNNETTGQTAEEVYAQYLNDYFDLIDGEYVPKQIDICPEPTTEEKLNELIAEYNELKSRMTNTEEVIMGIMMEI
;
A
#
# COMPACT_ATOMS: atom_id res chain seq x y z
N MET A 1 6.53 1.85 31.55
CA MET A 1 6.90 1.86 30.12
C MET A 1 8.11 2.75 29.97
N GLU A 2 9.15 2.24 29.32
CA GLU A 2 10.36 2.99 29.02
C GLU A 2 10.15 3.78 27.72
N TYR A 3 10.61 5.04 27.71
CA TYR A 3 10.41 5.96 26.58
C TYR A 3 11.76 6.53 26.17
N LEU A 4 12.08 6.46 24.88
CA LEU A 4 13.23 7.13 24.29
C LEU A 4 12.75 8.37 23.54
N ARG A 5 13.13 9.56 24.02
CA ARG A 5 12.77 10.84 23.39
C ARG A 5 14.00 11.50 22.78
N ASN A 6 13.92 11.89 21.52
CA ASN A 6 15.01 12.52 20.78
C ASN A 6 14.49 13.50 19.71
N LYS A 7 15.37 13.98 18.82
CA LYS A 7 15.04 14.94 17.76
C LYS A 7 14.05 14.41 16.71
N HIS A 8 13.90 13.08 16.59
CA HIS A 8 13.03 12.41 15.63
C HIS A 8 11.67 12.02 16.22
N GLY A 9 11.49 12.11 17.54
CA GLY A 9 10.21 11.81 18.18
C GLY A 9 10.33 11.12 19.54
N ILE A 10 9.28 10.39 19.90
CA ILE A 10 9.20 9.56 21.10
C ILE A 10 8.99 8.12 20.64
N PHE A 11 9.88 7.23 21.07
CA PHE A 11 9.84 5.81 20.78
C PHE A 11 9.56 5.03 22.07
N THR A 12 8.80 3.95 21.95
CA THR A 12 8.42 3.06 23.06
C THR A 12 8.75 1.63 22.71
N ASN A 13 8.79 0.78 23.73
CA ASN A 13 8.88 -0.67 23.52
C ASN A 13 7.75 -1.13 22.61
N ASN A 14 8.06 -2.01 21.65
CA ASN A 14 7.08 -2.69 20.84
C ASN A 14 6.69 -4.00 21.54
N GLU A 15 5.55 -4.00 22.23
CA GLU A 15 5.08 -5.17 22.97
C GLU A 15 4.69 -6.35 22.06
N THR A 16 4.42 -6.09 20.77
CA THR A 16 4.07 -7.14 19.80
C THR A 16 5.30 -7.90 19.31
N THR A 17 6.40 -7.21 19.03
CA THR A 17 7.65 -7.83 18.55
C THR A 17 8.65 -8.12 19.67
N GLY A 18 8.39 -7.61 20.89
CA GLY A 18 9.29 -7.73 22.04
C GLY A 18 10.49 -6.77 21.99
N GLN A 19 10.48 -5.77 21.09
CA GLN A 19 11.61 -4.85 20.92
C GLN A 19 11.61 -3.75 22.00
N THR A 20 12.80 -3.37 22.46
CA THR A 20 12.99 -2.20 23.33
C THR A 20 12.80 -0.89 22.55
N ALA A 21 12.56 0.23 23.25
CA ALA A 21 12.46 1.54 22.62
C ALA A 21 13.72 1.93 21.81
N GLU A 22 14.89 1.42 22.21
CA GLU A 22 16.16 1.62 21.52
C GLU A 22 16.23 0.82 20.21
N GLU A 23 15.78 -0.44 20.23
CA GLU A 23 15.71 -1.28 19.03
C GLU A 23 14.72 -0.72 18.02
N VAL A 24 13.56 -0.24 18.49
CA VAL A 24 12.57 0.44 17.63
C VAL A 24 13.16 1.70 17.00
N TYR A 25 13.92 2.50 17.76
CA TYR A 25 14.58 3.68 17.24
C TYR A 25 15.69 3.35 16.25
N ALA A 26 16.51 2.32 16.53
CA ALA A 26 17.56 1.87 15.62
C ALA A 26 16.97 1.36 14.30
N GLN A 27 15.86 0.62 14.35
CA GLN A 27 15.11 0.18 13.18
C GLN A 27 14.59 1.38 12.38
N TYR A 28 13.96 2.35 13.05
CA TYR A 28 13.49 3.57 12.39
C TYR A 28 14.63 4.34 11.68
N LEU A 29 15.79 4.49 12.33
CA LEU A 29 16.93 5.13 11.68
C LEU A 29 17.40 4.35 10.46
N ASN A 30 17.45 3.02 10.55
CA ASN A 30 17.83 2.18 9.42
C ASN A 30 16.80 2.23 8.29
N ASP A 31 15.51 2.27 8.58
CA ASP A 31 14.46 2.25 7.56
C ASP A 31 14.40 3.57 6.77
N TYR A 32 14.63 4.71 7.44
CA TYR A 32 14.37 6.04 6.87
C TYR A 32 15.62 6.91 6.66
N PHE A 33 16.79 6.53 7.18
CA PHE A 33 18.01 7.32 7.06
C PHE A 33 19.19 6.47 6.57
N ASP A 34 20.04 7.07 5.75
CA ASP A 34 21.38 6.59 5.44
C ASP A 34 22.39 7.25 6.37
N LEU A 35 23.41 6.50 6.80
CA LEU A 35 24.53 7.04 7.57
C LEU A 35 25.66 7.42 6.60
N ILE A 36 25.80 8.72 6.31
CA ILE A 36 26.80 9.26 5.37
C ILE A 36 27.71 10.20 6.16
N ASP A 37 29.02 9.93 6.13
CA ASP A 37 30.03 10.73 6.85
C ASP A 37 29.75 10.94 8.36
N GLY A 38 29.07 9.97 8.98
CA GLY A 38 28.68 10.02 10.40
C GLY A 38 27.40 10.83 10.68
N GLU A 39 26.74 11.34 9.65
CA GLU A 39 25.46 12.03 9.75
C GLU A 39 24.31 11.17 9.20
N TYR A 40 23.16 11.20 9.88
CA TYR A 40 21.94 10.57 9.40
C TYR A 40 21.26 11.47 8.38
N VAL A 41 21.29 11.05 7.11
CA VAL A 41 20.65 11.73 5.98
C VAL A 41 19.38 10.97 5.62
N PRO A 42 18.20 11.61 5.45
CA PRO A 42 16.99 10.90 5.05
C PRO A 42 17.23 10.13 3.75
N LYS A 43 16.84 8.85 3.72
CA LYS A 43 16.87 8.06 2.49
C LYS A 43 16.03 8.77 1.43
N GLN A 44 16.52 8.77 0.20
CA GLN A 44 15.65 9.08 -0.93
C GLN A 44 14.66 7.92 -1.02
N ILE A 45 13.48 8.12 -0.44
CA ILE A 45 12.35 7.23 -0.65
C ILE A 45 12.04 7.40 -2.13
N ASP A 46 12.38 6.40 -2.95
CA ASP A 46 11.80 6.29 -4.28
C ASP A 46 10.30 6.34 -4.07
N ILE A 47 9.73 7.50 -4.38
CA ILE A 47 8.29 7.71 -4.39
C ILE A 47 7.81 6.62 -5.33
N CYS A 48 7.11 5.59 -4.83
CA CYS A 48 6.40 4.66 -5.70
C CYS A 48 5.66 5.54 -6.70
N PRO A 49 6.00 5.50 -8.00
CA PRO A 49 5.34 6.37 -8.96
C PRO A 49 3.85 6.04 -8.83
N GLU A 50 3.03 7.07 -8.59
CA GLU A 50 1.59 6.88 -8.69
C GLU A 50 1.33 6.21 -10.04
N PRO A 51 0.42 5.21 -10.11
CA PRO A 51 0.11 4.56 -11.36
C PRO A 51 -0.21 5.64 -12.39
N THR A 52 0.49 5.55 -13.51
CA THR A 52 0.37 6.51 -14.60
C THR A 52 -1.09 6.59 -15.03
N THR A 53 -1.47 7.71 -15.66
CA THR A 53 -2.81 7.85 -16.23
C THR A 53 -3.16 6.69 -17.18
N GLU A 54 -2.15 6.08 -17.82
CA GLU A 54 -2.29 4.93 -18.71
C GLU A 54 -2.59 3.63 -17.94
N GLU A 55 -1.92 3.36 -16.83
CA GLU A 55 -2.20 2.19 -15.98
C GLU A 55 -3.62 2.25 -15.40
N LYS A 56 -4.03 3.43 -14.89
CA LYS A 56 -5.41 3.66 -14.41
C LYS A 56 -6.45 3.46 -15.52
N LEU A 57 -6.13 3.88 -16.75
CA LEU A 57 -7.02 3.70 -17.90
C LEU A 57 -7.16 2.23 -18.28
N ASN A 58 -6.06 1.47 -18.25
CA ASN A 58 -6.08 0.04 -18.56
C ASN A 58 -6.87 -0.78 -17.52
N GLU A 59 -6.75 -0.45 -16.23
CA GLU A 59 -7.59 -1.03 -15.17
C GLU A 59 -9.07 -0.75 -15.41
N LEU A 60 -9.42 0.51 -15.72
CA LEU A 60 -10.82 0.89 -15.99
C LEU A 60 -11.39 0.20 -17.24
N ILE A 61 -10.59 0.02 -18.28
CA ILE A 61 -10.99 -0.74 -19.48
C ILE A 61 -11.22 -2.21 -19.15
N ALA A 62 -10.38 -2.80 -18.30
CA ALA A 62 -10.54 -4.19 -17.87
C ALA A 62 -11.86 -4.38 -17.09
N GLU A 63 -12.14 -3.50 -16.12
CA GLU A 63 -13.40 -3.51 -15.37
C GLU A 63 -14.62 -3.32 -16.27
N TYR A 64 -14.55 -2.38 -17.23
CA TYR A 64 -15.62 -2.17 -18.20
C TYR A 64 -15.92 -3.42 -19.03
N ASN A 65 -14.88 -4.13 -19.49
CA ASN A 65 -15.04 -5.34 -20.29
C ASN A 65 -15.65 -6.49 -19.47
N GLU A 66 -15.28 -6.62 -18.20
CA GLU A 66 -15.87 -7.61 -17.30
C GLU A 66 -17.37 -7.32 -17.07
N LEU A 67 -17.71 -6.07 -16.77
CA LEU A 67 -19.10 -5.63 -16.61
C LEU A 67 -19.93 -5.86 -17.87
N LYS A 68 -19.37 -5.56 -19.04
CA LYS A 68 -20.02 -5.79 -20.33
C LYS A 68 -20.31 -7.27 -20.56
N SER A 69 -19.35 -8.16 -20.29
CA SER A 69 -19.53 -9.61 -20.39
C SER A 69 -20.65 -10.11 -19.47
N ARG A 70 -20.68 -9.64 -18.22
CA ARG A 70 -21.74 -9.97 -17.25
C ARG A 70 -23.12 -9.51 -17.71
N MET A 71 -23.20 -8.34 -18.34
CA MET A 71 -24.46 -7.81 -18.88
C MET A 71 -24.98 -8.68 -20.01
N THR A 72 -24.13 -9.03 -20.99
CA THR A 72 -24.51 -9.92 -22.10
C THR A 72 -25.00 -11.27 -21.59
N ASN A 73 -24.30 -11.89 -20.63
CA ASN A 73 -24.74 -13.16 -20.03
C ASN A 73 -26.11 -13.02 -19.34
N THR A 74 -26.39 -11.86 -18.72
CA THR A 74 -27.68 -11.61 -18.07
C THR A 74 -28.80 -11.44 -19.09
N GLU A 75 -28.54 -10.75 -20.21
CA GLU A 75 -29.50 -10.61 -21.32
C GLU A 75 -29.85 -11.97 -21.95
N GLU A 76 -28.86 -12.84 -22.16
CA GLU A 76 -29.06 -14.20 -22.69
C GLU A 76 -29.94 -15.05 -21.75
N VAL A 77 -29.70 -14.98 -20.44
CA VAL A 77 -30.52 -15.70 -19.44
C VAL A 77 -31.96 -15.20 -19.44
N ILE A 78 -32.17 -13.87 -19.47
CA ILE A 78 -33.52 -13.28 -19.52
C ILE A 78 -34.24 -13.70 -20.81
N MET A 79 -33.55 -13.69 -21.95
CA MET A 79 -34.11 -14.10 -23.23
C MET A 79 -34.51 -15.58 -23.24
N GLY A 80 -33.68 -16.46 -22.64
CA GLY A 80 -34.01 -17.88 -22.46
C GLY A 80 -35.28 -18.07 -21.64
N ILE A 81 -35.41 -17.37 -20.50
CA ILE A 81 -36.60 -17.44 -19.64
C ILE A 81 -37.85 -16.95 -20.39
N MET A 82 -37.74 -15.88 -21.19
CA MET A 82 -38.87 -15.36 -21.97
C MET A 82 -39.33 -16.29 -23.10
N MET A 83 -38.48 -17.18 -23.61
CA MET A 83 -38.85 -18.15 -24.66
C MET A 83 -39.47 -19.44 -24.10
N GLU A 84 -39.33 -19.71 -22.80
CA GLU A 84 -39.91 -20.88 -22.12
C GLU A 84 -41.31 -20.63 -21.51
N ILE A 85 -41.80 -19.37 -21.54
CA ILE A 85 -43.15 -18.95 -21.10
C ILE A 85 -44.07 -18.83 -22.31
#